data_AF-A0A6G8QCB1-F1
#
_entry.id   AF-A0A6G8QCB1-F1
#
_cell.length_a   1.000
_cell.length_b   1.000
_cell.length_c   1.000
_cell.angle_alpha   90.00
_cell.angle_beta   90.00
_cell.angle_gamma   90.00
#
_symmetry.space_group_name_H-M   'P 1'
#
loop_
_entity.id
_entity.type
_entity.pdbx_description
1 polymer ?
#
loop_
_entity_poly.entity_id
_entity_poly.type
_entity_poly.pdbx_seq_one_letter_code
_entity_poly.pdbx_strand_id
1 'polypeptide(L)'
;MRNDPRTPVREGHVPTLLGEWSPSVGTLSVEDLQDPANVSRALEAYEWTVADAGRDADLEALVRAVSDPGRVLWAGSAGLAQALAAVYPGPRPAGAKASFPKARSVLVVVGSLNRASRGQLDRLVGEYGEVAVPVGPGSAGTVGEVVDAARETFSGGVCVAVHSSGRASSRARGRVMKALAGAAAALAEEGLFDALVLTGGSTAVAVSRRLGASGIRLAGEVEAGVPVGTLIGPRPYTVVTKAGGFGSPDTLVGAVESLLKGEQRT
;
A
#
# COMPACT_ATOMS: atom_id res chain seq x y z
N MET A 1 7.98 16.73 5.15
CA MET A 1 6.66 17.04 5.75
C MET A 1 6.41 18.53 5.93
N ARG A 2 7.40 19.34 6.32
CA ARG A 2 7.23 20.80 6.53
C ARG A 2 6.53 21.56 5.39
N ASN A 3 6.86 21.21 4.15
CA ASN A 3 6.29 21.86 2.96
C ASN A 3 5.34 20.92 2.19
N ASP A 4 4.70 19.95 2.87
CA ASP A 4 3.69 19.11 2.21
C ASP A 4 2.53 20.01 1.71
N PRO A 5 2.10 19.87 0.44
CA PRO A 5 1.13 20.77 -0.16
C PRO A 5 -0.30 20.57 0.36
N ARG A 6 -0.58 19.51 1.13
CA ARG A 6 -1.91 19.21 1.69
C ARG A 6 -1.93 19.29 3.21
N THR A 7 -0.92 18.73 3.87
CA THR A 7 -0.86 18.62 5.33
C THR A 7 0.54 19.00 5.83
N PRO A 8 0.92 20.29 5.78
CA PRO A 8 2.24 20.75 6.22
C PRO A 8 2.40 20.59 7.73
N VAL A 9 3.47 19.93 8.18
CA VAL A 9 3.78 19.74 9.61
C VAL A 9 4.91 20.67 10.01
N ARG A 10 4.62 21.67 10.85
CA ARG A 10 5.57 22.73 11.25
C ARG A 10 6.16 22.56 12.64
N GLU A 11 5.59 21.67 13.44
CA GLU A 11 6.05 21.29 14.77
C GLU A 11 6.56 19.84 14.73
N GLY A 12 7.70 19.57 15.35
CA GLY A 12 8.31 18.24 15.44
C GLY A 12 8.09 17.57 16.80
N HIS A 13 7.78 18.35 17.84
CA HIS A 13 7.49 17.84 19.17
C HIS A 13 6.04 17.34 19.23
N VAL A 14 5.88 16.02 19.11
CA VAL A 14 4.56 15.36 19.10
C VAL A 14 3.68 15.74 20.31
N PRO A 15 4.19 15.80 21.56
CA PRO A 15 3.35 16.22 22.69
C PRO A 15 2.79 17.65 22.54
N THR A 16 3.57 18.58 21.98
CA THR A 16 3.07 19.95 21.71
C THR A 16 1.94 19.93 20.69
N LEU A 17 2.08 19.15 19.61
CA LEU A 17 1.03 18.97 18.62
C LEU A 17 -0.25 18.39 19.23
N LEU A 18 -0.11 17.35 20.06
CA LEU A 18 -1.25 16.69 20.68
C LEU A 18 -1.94 17.57 21.74
N GLY A 19 -1.17 18.47 22.36
CA GLY A 19 -1.66 19.49 23.28
C GLY A 19 -2.75 20.40 22.70
N GLU A 20 -2.84 20.52 21.36
CA GLU A 20 -3.94 21.25 20.70
C GLU A 20 -5.30 20.55 20.85
N TRP A 21 -5.31 19.21 21.05
CA TRP A 21 -6.54 18.41 21.15
C TRP A 21 -6.84 17.91 22.57
N SER A 22 -5.82 17.62 23.37
CA SER A 22 -5.99 17.27 24.79
C SER A 22 -4.98 18.00 25.67
N PRO A 23 -5.40 18.59 26.79
CA PRO A 23 -4.49 19.18 27.76
C PRO A 23 -3.74 18.12 28.60
N SER A 24 -4.12 16.84 28.52
CA SER A 24 -3.57 15.75 29.33
C SER A 24 -2.64 14.87 28.51
N VAL A 25 -1.44 15.38 28.24
CA VAL A 25 -0.40 14.69 27.45
C VAL A 25 0.83 14.43 28.32
N GLY A 26 1.12 13.15 28.54
CA GLY A 26 2.33 12.67 29.19
C GLY A 26 3.38 12.20 28.19
N THR A 27 4.62 12.13 28.64
CA THR A 27 5.75 11.60 27.86
C THR A 27 6.45 10.48 28.62
N LEU A 28 6.91 9.46 27.90
CA LEU A 28 7.76 8.39 28.40
C LEU A 28 9.08 8.40 27.62
N SER A 29 10.21 8.45 28.32
CA SER A 29 11.53 8.25 27.70
C SER A 29 11.80 6.77 27.44
N VAL A 30 12.85 6.45 26.68
CA VAL A 30 13.27 5.06 26.43
C VAL A 30 13.66 4.32 27.71
N GLU A 31 14.14 5.04 28.73
CA GLU A 31 14.45 4.51 30.06
C GLU A 31 13.18 4.16 30.83
N ASP A 32 12.13 4.99 30.73
CA ASP A 32 10.85 4.72 31.40
C ASP A 32 10.22 3.41 30.90
N LEU A 33 10.44 3.05 29.63
CA LEU A 33 9.94 1.82 29.01
C LEU A 33 10.54 0.54 29.59
N GLN A 34 11.66 0.63 30.32
CA GLN A 34 12.28 -0.53 30.96
C GLN A 34 11.56 -0.96 32.25
N ASP A 35 10.74 -0.09 32.83
CA ASP A 35 9.95 -0.38 34.03
C ASP A 35 8.43 -0.26 33.74
N PRO A 36 7.70 -1.38 33.69
CA PRO A 36 6.25 -1.38 33.49
C PRO A 36 5.48 -0.50 34.48
N ALA A 37 6.01 -0.27 35.69
CA ALA A 37 5.37 0.61 36.68
C ALA A 37 5.39 2.08 36.24
N ASN A 38 6.43 2.53 35.54
CA ASN A 38 6.51 3.89 34.99
C ASN A 38 5.49 4.08 33.88
N VAL A 39 5.38 3.09 32.99
CA VAL A 39 4.38 3.09 31.92
C VAL A 39 2.96 3.09 32.50
N SER A 40 2.65 2.23 33.48
CA SER A 40 1.31 2.22 34.11
C SER A 40 0.98 3.56 34.78
N ARG A 41 1.94 4.16 35.49
CA ARG A 41 1.74 5.46 36.14
C ARG A 41 1.45 6.57 35.13
N ALA A 42 2.16 6.59 34.00
CA ALA A 42 1.89 7.56 32.94
C ALA A 42 0.49 7.36 32.33
N LEU A 43 0.11 6.11 32.04
CA LEU A 43 -1.22 5.78 31.50
C LEU A 43 -2.37 6.09 32.49
N GLU A 44 -2.10 6.14 33.79
CA GLU A 44 -3.08 6.54 34.81
C GLU A 44 -3.15 8.06 35.00
N ALA A 45 -2.02 8.75 34.84
CA ALA A 45 -1.91 10.19 35.05
C ALA A 45 -2.36 11.01 33.82
N TYR A 46 -2.24 10.44 32.62
CA TYR A 46 -2.47 11.16 31.36
C TYR A 46 -3.47 10.46 30.45
N GLU A 47 -4.29 11.24 29.77
CA GLU A 47 -5.21 10.73 28.76
C GLU A 47 -4.45 10.25 27.51
N TRP A 48 -3.39 10.99 27.11
CA TRP A 48 -2.56 10.70 25.95
C TRP A 48 -1.12 10.54 26.44
N THR A 49 -0.46 9.44 26.09
CA THR A 49 0.95 9.22 26.45
C THR A 49 1.78 9.04 25.18
N VAL A 50 2.83 9.84 25.03
CA VAL A 50 3.78 9.77 23.92
C VAL A 50 5.05 9.10 24.42
N ALA A 51 5.41 7.97 23.82
CA ALA A 51 6.64 7.27 24.16
C ALA A 51 7.72 7.51 23.11
N ASP A 52 8.93 7.81 23.57
CA ASP A 52 10.11 7.84 22.72
C ASP A 52 10.51 6.42 22.30
N ALA A 53 11.04 6.30 21.08
CA ALA A 53 11.62 5.07 20.58
C ALA A 53 12.77 5.39 19.61
N GLY A 54 13.98 4.95 19.95
CA GLY A 54 15.16 5.09 19.09
C GLY A 54 15.40 3.86 18.21
N ARG A 55 14.85 2.70 18.60
CA ARG A 55 15.01 1.41 17.93
C ARG A 55 13.74 0.55 18.07
N ASP A 56 13.61 -0.47 17.22
CA ASP A 56 12.47 -1.40 17.24
C ASP A 56 12.28 -2.08 18.60
N ALA A 57 13.39 -2.37 19.31
CA ALA A 57 13.35 -2.96 20.65
C ALA A 57 12.70 -2.05 21.71
N ASP A 58 12.71 -0.73 21.53
CA ASP A 58 12.05 0.20 22.46
C ASP A 58 10.53 0.15 22.26
N LEU A 59 10.07 0.02 21.01
CA LEU A 59 8.65 -0.19 20.70
C LEU A 59 8.15 -1.52 21.26
N GLU A 60 8.93 -2.59 21.16
CA GLU A 60 8.58 -3.85 21.81
C GLU A 60 8.55 -3.74 23.34
N ALA A 61 9.49 -3.00 23.95
CA ALA A 61 9.51 -2.75 25.38
C ALA A 61 8.23 -2.02 25.83
N LEU A 62 7.83 -0.97 25.11
CA LEU A 62 6.55 -0.27 25.35
C LEU A 62 5.36 -1.23 25.28
N VAL A 63 5.28 -2.08 24.25
CA VAL A 63 4.17 -3.03 24.10
C VAL A 63 4.15 -4.06 25.23
N ARG A 64 5.32 -4.57 25.66
CA ARG A 64 5.42 -5.52 26.79
C ARG A 64 5.13 -4.89 28.14
N ALA A 65 5.41 -3.59 28.32
CA ALA A 65 5.15 -2.86 29.55
C ALA A 65 3.65 -2.65 29.82
N VAL A 66 2.80 -2.75 28.79
CA VAL A 66 1.34 -2.68 28.90
C VAL A 66 0.77 -4.09 28.98
N SER A 67 0.49 -4.55 30.20
CA SER A 67 0.06 -5.93 30.51
C SER A 67 -1.24 -6.35 29.82
N ASP A 68 -2.20 -5.41 29.69
CA ASP A 68 -3.44 -5.61 28.95
C ASP A 68 -3.46 -4.67 27.74
N PRO A 69 -3.22 -5.16 26.52
CA PRO A 69 -3.18 -4.32 25.33
C PRO A 69 -4.55 -3.71 24.99
N GLY A 70 -5.65 -4.26 25.53
CA GLY A 70 -7.00 -3.73 25.35
C GLY A 70 -7.34 -2.56 26.27
N ARG A 71 -6.51 -2.29 27.29
CA ARG A 71 -6.69 -1.15 28.22
C ARG A 71 -6.45 0.20 27.55
N VAL A 72 -5.68 0.24 26.47
CA VAL A 72 -5.29 1.47 25.78
C VAL A 72 -5.62 1.42 24.30
N LEU A 73 -5.84 2.59 23.71
CA LEU A 73 -5.88 2.73 22.25
C LEU A 73 -4.46 2.98 21.74
N TRP A 74 -3.89 1.99 21.06
CA TRP A 74 -2.58 2.12 20.42
C TRP A 74 -2.66 3.01 19.18
N ALA A 75 -1.83 4.05 19.13
CA ALA A 75 -1.71 4.94 17.99
C ALA A 75 -0.25 5.09 17.56
N GLY A 76 0.04 4.72 16.31
CA GLY A 76 1.41 4.76 15.79
C GLY A 76 1.47 4.37 14.31
N SER A 77 2.69 4.37 13.77
CA SER A 77 2.97 3.96 12.40
C SER A 77 3.23 2.45 12.29
N ALA A 78 3.82 2.00 11.18
CA ALA A 78 4.15 0.59 10.96
C ALA A 78 5.07 -0.01 12.03
N GLY A 79 5.97 0.77 12.63
CA GLY A 79 6.88 0.28 13.67
C GLY A 79 6.13 -0.23 14.90
N LEU A 80 5.14 0.53 15.39
CA LEU A 80 4.32 0.09 16.53
C LEU A 80 3.47 -1.14 16.17
N ALA A 81 2.94 -1.19 14.95
CA ALA A 81 2.20 -2.35 14.47
C ALA A 81 3.08 -3.62 14.42
N GLN A 82 4.35 -3.49 14.03
CA GLN A 82 5.33 -4.58 14.04
C GLN A 82 5.65 -5.05 15.47
N ALA A 83 5.86 -4.12 16.40
CA ALA A 83 6.08 -4.45 17.81
C ALA A 83 4.87 -5.18 18.42
N LEU A 84 3.65 -4.74 18.14
CA LEU A 84 2.41 -5.44 18.53
C LEU A 84 2.37 -6.86 17.96
N ALA A 85 2.69 -7.03 16.68
CA ALA A 85 2.71 -8.36 16.04
C ALA A 85 3.82 -9.28 16.59
N ALA A 86 4.95 -8.73 17.02
CA ALA A 86 6.05 -9.48 17.63
C ALA A 86 5.72 -9.95 19.06
N VAL A 87 5.07 -9.11 19.86
CA VAL A 87 4.69 -9.44 21.25
C VAL A 87 3.42 -10.30 21.30
N TYR A 88 2.46 -10.02 20.41
CA TYR A 88 1.19 -10.74 20.31
C TYR A 88 1.07 -11.42 18.94
N PRO A 89 1.85 -12.48 18.68
CA PRO A 89 1.79 -13.18 17.41
C PRO A 89 0.40 -13.77 17.19
N GLY A 90 -0.14 -13.53 16.00
CA GLY A 90 -1.38 -14.15 15.58
C GLY A 90 -1.24 -15.67 15.40
N PRO A 91 -2.33 -16.37 15.03
CA PRO A 91 -2.33 -17.83 14.88
C PRO A 91 -1.47 -18.35 13.72
N ARG A 92 -0.84 -17.48 12.93
CA ARG A 92 0.06 -17.87 11.83
C ARG A 92 1.50 -17.99 12.34
N PRO A 93 2.23 -19.05 11.95
CA PRO A 93 3.64 -19.20 12.28
C PRO A 93 4.46 -18.01 11.78
N ALA A 94 5.35 -17.51 12.64
CA ALA A 94 6.36 -16.54 12.25
C ALA A 94 7.24 -17.13 11.12
N GLY A 95 7.46 -16.36 10.05
CA GLY A 95 8.31 -16.78 8.93
C GLY A 95 7.65 -17.68 7.88
N ALA A 96 6.34 -17.93 7.95
CA ALA A 96 5.63 -18.60 6.86
C ALA A 96 5.73 -17.76 5.57
N LYS A 97 6.38 -18.30 4.52
CA LYS A 97 6.43 -17.65 3.21
C LYS A 97 5.01 -17.49 2.67
N ALA A 98 4.71 -16.31 2.15
CA ALA A 98 3.44 -16.11 1.47
C ALA A 98 3.43 -16.93 0.17
N SER A 99 2.41 -17.77 0.05
CA SER A 99 2.08 -18.46 -1.20
C SER A 99 0.73 -17.94 -1.68
N PHE A 100 0.62 -17.75 -2.98
CA PHE A 100 -0.60 -17.32 -3.65
C PHE A 100 -0.69 -18.00 -5.03
N PRO A 101 -1.89 -18.12 -5.61
CA PRO A 101 -2.06 -18.77 -6.89
C PRO A 101 -1.17 -18.14 -7.97
N LYS A 102 -0.52 -18.99 -8.76
CA LYS A 102 0.26 -18.57 -9.93
C LYS A 102 -0.66 -17.89 -10.94
N ALA A 103 -0.33 -16.66 -11.31
CA ALA A 103 -1.04 -15.90 -12.33
C ALA A 103 -0.63 -16.38 -13.74
N ARG A 104 -1.57 -16.29 -14.69
CA ARG A 104 -1.30 -16.47 -16.12
C ARG A 104 -1.16 -15.13 -16.82
N SER A 105 -1.93 -14.14 -16.38
CA SER A 105 -1.90 -12.80 -16.95
C SER A 105 -2.12 -11.72 -15.88
N VAL A 106 -1.27 -10.70 -15.93
CA VAL A 106 -1.20 -9.64 -14.92
C VAL A 106 -1.60 -8.30 -15.52
N LEU A 107 -2.55 -7.63 -14.88
CA LEU A 107 -2.87 -6.24 -15.19
C LEU A 107 -2.19 -5.31 -14.19
N VAL A 108 -1.33 -4.43 -14.68
CA VAL A 108 -0.69 -3.36 -13.91
C VAL A 108 -1.47 -2.06 -14.11
N VAL A 109 -1.89 -1.40 -13.03
CA VAL A 109 -2.62 -0.14 -13.07
C VAL A 109 -1.83 0.96 -12.39
N VAL A 110 -1.33 1.92 -13.17
CA VAL A 110 -0.45 3.00 -12.71
C VAL A 110 -1.15 4.36 -12.73
N GLY A 111 -1.78 4.73 -11.61
CA GLY A 111 -2.39 6.07 -11.45
C GLY A 111 -1.47 7.10 -10.76
N SER A 112 -0.34 6.66 -10.21
CA SER A 112 0.61 7.52 -9.49
C SER A 112 1.43 8.40 -10.44
N LEU A 113 1.55 9.69 -10.12
CA LEU A 113 2.41 10.65 -10.83
C LEU A 113 3.78 10.82 -10.16
N ASN A 114 4.10 10.00 -9.16
CA ASN A 114 5.40 10.05 -8.50
C ASN A 114 6.51 9.60 -9.47
N ARG A 115 7.70 10.23 -9.39
CA ARG A 115 8.86 9.87 -10.22
C ARG A 115 9.26 8.40 -10.10
N ALA A 116 9.20 7.83 -8.90
CA ALA A 116 9.51 6.41 -8.67
C ALA A 116 8.56 5.49 -9.46
N SER A 117 7.24 5.73 -9.38
CA SER A 117 6.26 4.95 -10.14
C SER A 117 6.46 5.03 -11.66
N ARG A 118 6.90 6.18 -12.17
CA ARG A 118 7.16 6.36 -13.61
C ARG A 118 8.41 5.61 -14.05
N GLY A 119 9.51 5.76 -13.32
CA GLY A 119 10.74 5.00 -13.61
C GLY A 119 10.53 3.49 -13.50
N GLN A 120 9.71 3.03 -12.55
CA GLN A 120 9.33 1.62 -12.44
C GLN A 120 8.47 1.15 -13.63
N LEU A 121 7.59 2.01 -14.17
CA LEU A 121 6.82 1.71 -15.39
C LEU A 121 7.76 1.65 -16.61
N ASP A 122 8.70 2.58 -16.74
CA ASP A 122 9.69 2.57 -17.82
C ASP A 122 10.53 1.28 -17.77
N ARG A 123 10.94 0.85 -16.56
CA ARG A 123 11.64 -0.42 -16.34
C ARG A 123 10.79 -1.64 -16.75
N LEU A 124 9.49 -1.62 -16.44
CA LEU A 124 8.54 -2.68 -16.82
C LEU A 124 8.38 -2.75 -18.34
N VAL A 125 8.26 -1.61 -19.02
CA VAL A 125 8.23 -1.53 -20.50
C VAL A 125 9.53 -2.05 -21.10
N GLY A 126 10.68 -1.71 -20.52
CA GLY A 126 11.97 -2.24 -20.96
C GLY A 126 12.10 -3.76 -20.83
N GLU A 127 11.41 -4.38 -19.86
CA GLU A 127 11.43 -5.83 -19.63
C GLU A 127 10.43 -6.59 -20.52
N TYR A 128 9.21 -6.08 -20.65
CA TYR A 128 8.12 -6.79 -21.31
C TYR A 128 7.75 -6.24 -22.70
N GLY A 129 8.42 -5.19 -23.18
CA GLY A 129 8.17 -4.57 -24.48
C GLY A 129 6.97 -3.61 -24.47
N GLU A 130 6.18 -3.61 -25.55
CA GLU A 130 5.03 -2.71 -25.75
C GLU A 130 3.83 -3.07 -24.87
N VAL A 131 3.99 -3.02 -23.54
CA VAL A 131 2.95 -3.37 -22.57
C VAL A 131 2.16 -2.18 -22.03
N ALA A 132 2.58 -0.95 -22.32
CA ALA A 132 2.03 0.26 -21.71
C ALA A 132 0.89 0.89 -22.54
N VAL A 133 -0.28 1.04 -21.92
CA VAL A 133 -1.45 1.70 -22.50
C VAL A 133 -1.73 3.01 -21.74
N PRO A 134 -1.47 4.18 -22.34
CA PRO A 134 -1.66 5.47 -21.68
C PRO A 134 -3.13 5.90 -21.64
N VAL A 135 -3.55 6.49 -20.52
CA VAL A 135 -4.91 6.99 -20.26
C VAL A 135 -4.85 8.46 -19.87
N GLY A 136 -5.60 9.30 -20.59
CA GLY A 136 -5.71 10.74 -20.31
C GLY A 136 -5.68 11.63 -21.55
N PRO A 137 -5.60 12.96 -21.37
CA PRO A 137 -5.64 13.91 -22.48
C PRO A 137 -4.48 13.68 -23.47
N GLY A 138 -4.80 13.57 -24.76
CA GLY A 138 -3.82 13.30 -25.82
C GLY A 138 -3.39 11.82 -25.94
N SER A 139 -4.09 10.92 -25.26
CA SER A 139 -3.96 9.45 -25.35
C SER A 139 -5.38 8.84 -25.40
N ALA A 140 -5.53 7.52 -25.26
CA ALA A 140 -6.83 6.88 -25.16
C ALA A 140 -7.71 7.60 -24.12
N GLY A 141 -8.82 8.15 -24.60
CA GLY A 141 -9.67 9.10 -23.89
C GLY A 141 -10.93 8.45 -23.32
N THR A 142 -11.40 7.38 -23.96
CA THR A 142 -12.57 6.60 -23.52
C THR A 142 -12.15 5.27 -22.90
N VAL A 143 -13.02 4.69 -22.06
CA VAL A 143 -12.77 3.36 -21.48
C VAL A 143 -12.67 2.30 -22.58
N GLY A 144 -13.48 2.40 -23.65
CA GLY A 144 -13.45 1.46 -24.77
C GLY A 144 -12.09 1.43 -25.49
N GLU A 145 -11.55 2.60 -25.85
CA GLU A 145 -10.22 2.69 -26.49
C GLU A 145 -9.11 2.06 -25.63
N VAL A 146 -9.15 2.27 -24.31
CA VAL A 146 -8.17 1.68 -23.38
C VAL A 146 -8.33 0.16 -23.34
N VAL A 147 -9.56 -0.35 -23.33
CA VAL A 147 -9.86 -1.79 -23.32
C VAL A 147 -9.41 -2.45 -24.60
N ASP A 148 -9.71 -1.86 -25.76
CA ASP A 148 -9.32 -2.40 -27.07
C ASP A 148 -7.79 -2.48 -27.19
N ALA A 149 -7.08 -1.39 -26.84
CA ALA A 149 -5.63 -1.38 -26.84
C ALA A 149 -5.04 -2.42 -25.87
N ALA A 150 -5.57 -2.52 -24.65
CA ALA A 150 -5.11 -3.50 -23.67
C ALA A 150 -5.40 -4.94 -24.11
N ARG A 151 -6.51 -5.20 -24.81
CA ARG A 151 -6.84 -6.53 -25.36
C ARG A 151 -5.85 -6.94 -26.45
N GLU A 152 -5.50 -6.02 -27.34
CA GLU A 152 -4.48 -6.26 -28.36
C GLU A 152 -3.14 -6.60 -27.70
N THR A 153 -2.73 -5.83 -26.68
CA THR A 153 -1.50 -6.11 -25.93
C THR A 153 -1.53 -7.47 -25.22
N PHE A 154 -2.64 -7.85 -24.57
CA PHE A 154 -2.77 -9.16 -23.92
C PHE A 154 -2.70 -10.33 -24.91
N SER A 155 -3.10 -10.13 -26.17
CA SER A 155 -3.06 -11.18 -27.18
C SER A 155 -1.62 -11.63 -27.50
N GLY A 156 -0.62 -10.78 -27.24
CA GLY A 156 0.79 -11.05 -27.46
C GLY A 156 1.62 -11.26 -26.18
N GLY A 157 1.04 -11.19 -24.98
CA GLY A 157 1.82 -11.14 -23.75
C GLY A 157 1.09 -11.50 -22.46
N VAL A 158 1.87 -11.64 -21.38
CA VAL A 158 1.38 -12.02 -20.03
C VAL A 158 1.14 -10.81 -19.12
N CYS A 159 1.46 -9.61 -19.58
CA CYS A 159 1.43 -8.39 -18.77
C CYS A 159 0.95 -7.20 -19.61
N VAL A 160 0.02 -6.41 -19.07
CA VAL A 160 -0.39 -5.11 -19.63
C VAL A 160 -0.40 -4.07 -18.53
N ALA A 161 0.09 -2.87 -18.84
CA ALA A 161 0.16 -1.74 -17.93
C ALA A 161 -0.72 -0.57 -18.40
N VAL A 162 -1.91 -0.42 -17.81
CA VAL A 162 -2.75 0.78 -18.03
C VAL A 162 -2.31 1.90 -17.08
N HIS A 163 -1.95 3.06 -17.62
CA HIS A 163 -1.34 4.11 -16.80
C HIS A 163 -1.84 5.52 -17.11
N SER A 164 -1.74 6.44 -16.15
CA SER A 164 -2.00 7.85 -16.41
C SER A 164 -0.90 8.46 -17.27
N SER A 165 -1.27 9.23 -18.30
CA SER A 165 -0.33 9.95 -19.19
C SER A 165 0.38 11.16 -18.56
N GLY A 166 0.11 11.47 -17.29
CA GLY A 166 0.87 12.46 -16.51
C GLY A 166 0.57 13.94 -16.78
N ARG A 167 -0.24 14.29 -17.80
CA ARG A 167 -0.58 15.67 -18.20
C ARG A 167 -1.99 16.10 -17.76
N ALA A 168 -2.36 15.85 -16.52
CA ALA A 168 -3.72 16.10 -16.04
C ALA A 168 -3.78 17.26 -15.02
N SER A 169 -4.64 18.25 -15.30
CA SER A 169 -5.13 19.19 -14.27
C SER A 169 -5.86 18.44 -13.14
N SER A 170 -6.12 19.09 -12.00
CA SER A 170 -6.81 18.48 -10.86
C SER A 170 -8.17 17.85 -11.24
N ARG A 171 -8.97 18.54 -12.08
CA ARG A 171 -10.23 18.03 -12.65
C ARG A 171 -10.02 16.84 -13.61
N ALA A 172 -8.95 16.87 -14.40
CA ALA A 172 -8.63 15.76 -15.31
C ALA A 172 -8.18 14.50 -14.53
N ARG A 173 -7.56 14.66 -13.35
CA ARG A 173 -7.11 13.55 -12.51
C ARG A 173 -8.24 12.62 -12.07
N GLY A 174 -9.39 13.19 -11.66
CA GLY A 174 -10.58 12.41 -11.28
C GLY A 174 -11.15 11.61 -12.46
N ARG A 175 -11.17 12.21 -13.67
CA ARG A 175 -11.61 11.53 -14.89
C ARG A 175 -10.67 10.40 -15.29
N VAL A 176 -9.35 10.63 -15.27
CA VAL A 176 -8.36 9.60 -15.57
C VAL A 176 -8.46 8.43 -14.59
N MET A 177 -8.62 8.71 -13.29
CA MET A 177 -8.84 7.67 -12.28
C MET A 177 -10.10 6.84 -12.54
N LYS A 178 -11.21 7.49 -12.91
CA LYS A 178 -12.45 6.80 -13.28
C LYS A 178 -12.26 5.96 -14.55
N ALA A 179 -11.49 6.44 -15.52
CA ALA A 179 -11.18 5.71 -16.74
C ALA A 179 -10.29 4.49 -16.46
N LEU A 180 -9.23 4.62 -15.65
CA LEU A 180 -8.37 3.50 -15.22
C LEU A 180 -9.19 2.42 -14.49
N ALA A 181 -10.03 2.82 -13.54
CA ALA A 181 -10.89 1.87 -12.83
C ALA A 181 -11.94 1.23 -13.75
N GLY A 182 -12.51 2.02 -14.68
CA GLY A 182 -13.46 1.53 -15.69
C GLY A 182 -12.84 0.51 -16.62
N ALA A 183 -11.64 0.78 -17.14
CA ALA A 183 -10.90 -0.13 -18.01
C ALA A 183 -10.55 -1.43 -17.27
N ALA A 184 -10.03 -1.35 -16.04
CA ALA A 184 -9.73 -2.54 -15.25
C ALA A 184 -10.97 -3.42 -15.02
N ALA A 185 -12.15 -2.82 -14.83
CA ALA A 185 -13.41 -3.56 -14.67
C ALA A 185 -13.91 -4.21 -15.96
N ALA A 186 -13.83 -3.51 -17.10
CA ALA A 186 -14.20 -4.08 -18.40
C ALA A 186 -13.26 -5.22 -18.79
N LEU A 187 -11.94 -5.05 -18.62
CA LEU A 187 -10.95 -6.11 -18.83
C LEU A 187 -11.17 -7.31 -17.90
N ALA A 188 -11.62 -7.05 -16.67
CA ALA A 188 -12.01 -8.11 -15.74
C ALA A 188 -13.22 -8.86 -16.28
N GLU A 189 -14.29 -8.19 -16.70
CA GLU A 189 -15.51 -8.82 -17.25
C GLU A 189 -15.18 -9.80 -18.39
N GLU A 190 -14.21 -9.47 -19.23
CA GLU A 190 -13.71 -10.32 -20.33
C GLU A 190 -12.76 -11.47 -19.90
N GLY A 191 -12.31 -11.48 -18.65
CA GLY A 191 -11.44 -12.52 -18.11
C GLY A 191 -9.99 -12.45 -18.60
N LEU A 192 -9.52 -11.27 -19.01
CA LEU A 192 -8.20 -11.09 -19.64
C LEU A 192 -7.01 -11.19 -18.66
N PHE A 193 -7.25 -11.02 -17.37
CA PHE A 193 -6.22 -11.15 -16.32
C PHE A 193 -6.74 -11.94 -15.11
N ASP A 194 -5.83 -12.53 -14.36
CA ASP A 194 -6.11 -13.23 -13.10
C ASP A 194 -5.30 -12.69 -11.90
N ALA A 195 -4.42 -11.70 -12.13
CA ALA A 195 -3.78 -10.94 -11.06
C ALA A 195 -3.60 -9.44 -11.38
N LEU A 196 -3.42 -8.64 -10.32
CA LEU A 196 -3.35 -7.19 -10.37
C LEU A 196 -2.10 -6.64 -9.70
N VAL A 197 -1.51 -5.61 -10.27
CA VAL A 197 -0.55 -4.74 -9.58
C VAL A 197 -1.09 -3.30 -9.59
N LEU A 198 -1.38 -2.73 -8.42
CA LEU A 198 -2.02 -1.42 -8.30
C LEU A 198 -1.05 -0.42 -7.64
N THR A 199 -0.71 0.67 -8.34
CA THR A 199 0.17 1.73 -7.78
C THR A 199 -0.54 3.07 -7.59
N GLY A 200 -0.37 3.60 -6.38
CA GLY A 200 -1.05 4.77 -5.84
C GLY A 200 -2.28 4.38 -5.01
N GLY A 201 -2.37 4.89 -3.78
CA GLY A 201 -3.42 4.51 -2.83
C GLY A 201 -4.84 4.78 -3.35
N SER A 202 -5.08 5.97 -3.94
CA SER A 202 -6.38 6.27 -4.55
C SER A 202 -6.69 5.33 -5.72
N THR A 203 -5.67 4.95 -6.52
CA THR A 203 -5.83 4.03 -7.66
C THR A 203 -6.26 2.66 -7.17
N ALA A 204 -5.55 2.13 -6.17
CA ALA A 204 -5.83 0.83 -5.57
C ALA A 204 -7.25 0.77 -5.02
N VAL A 205 -7.69 1.81 -4.28
CA VAL A 205 -9.06 1.91 -3.76
C VAL A 205 -10.09 1.99 -4.89
N ALA A 206 -9.88 2.83 -5.90
CA ALA A 206 -10.84 3.02 -6.99
C ALA A 206 -11.05 1.76 -7.82
N VAL A 207 -9.95 1.08 -8.20
CA VAL A 207 -9.99 -0.17 -8.96
C VAL A 207 -10.63 -1.27 -8.13
N SER A 208 -10.20 -1.47 -6.87
CA SER A 208 -10.72 -2.53 -6.00
C SER A 208 -12.23 -2.39 -5.77
N ARG A 209 -12.71 -1.16 -5.48
CA ARG A 209 -14.14 -0.89 -5.33
C ARG A 209 -14.92 -1.13 -6.61
N ARG A 210 -14.35 -0.76 -7.76
CA ARG A 210 -14.99 -0.98 -9.06
C ARG A 210 -15.13 -2.46 -9.40
N LEU A 211 -14.19 -3.29 -8.96
CA LEU A 211 -14.25 -4.75 -9.05
C LEU A 211 -15.16 -5.39 -7.97
N GLY A 212 -15.84 -4.59 -7.15
CA GLY A 212 -16.76 -5.08 -6.11
C GLY A 212 -16.05 -5.59 -4.85
N ALA A 213 -14.76 -5.30 -4.66
CA ALA A 213 -14.03 -5.72 -3.47
C ALA A 213 -14.30 -4.80 -2.28
N SER A 214 -14.47 -5.40 -1.10
CA SER A 214 -14.63 -4.72 0.19
C SER A 214 -13.34 -4.66 1.01
N GLY A 215 -12.33 -5.45 0.65
CA GLY A 215 -11.05 -5.49 1.34
C GLY A 215 -10.01 -6.36 0.64
N ILE A 216 -8.85 -6.50 1.28
CA ILE A 216 -7.74 -7.34 0.82
C ILE A 216 -7.34 -8.25 1.98
N ARG A 217 -7.38 -9.57 1.76
CA ARG A 217 -6.80 -10.54 2.68
C ARG A 217 -5.31 -10.64 2.40
N LEU A 218 -4.50 -10.11 3.30
CA LEU A 218 -3.04 -10.11 3.15
C LEU A 218 -2.48 -11.55 3.17
N ALA A 219 -1.59 -11.82 2.22
CA ALA A 219 -0.81 -13.05 2.14
C ALA A 219 0.63 -12.81 2.57
N GLY A 220 1.21 -11.65 2.24
CA GLY A 220 2.55 -11.22 2.65
C GLY A 220 2.97 -9.98 1.88
N GLU A 221 4.26 -9.88 1.54
CA GLU A 221 4.83 -8.78 0.75
C GLU A 221 5.72 -9.30 -0.38
N VAL A 222 5.74 -8.62 -1.52
CA VAL A 222 6.67 -8.91 -2.63
C VAL A 222 8.07 -8.38 -2.32
N GLU A 223 8.11 -7.20 -1.71
CA GLU A 223 9.28 -6.53 -1.15
C GLU A 223 8.77 -5.66 0.01
N ALA A 224 9.68 -5.17 0.86
CA ALA A 224 9.32 -4.38 2.04
C ALA A 224 8.38 -3.21 1.70
N GLY A 225 7.18 -3.22 2.29
CA GLY A 225 6.15 -2.18 2.08
C GLY A 225 5.36 -2.30 0.77
N VAL A 226 5.45 -3.44 0.08
CA VAL A 226 4.70 -3.76 -1.15
C VAL A 226 3.88 -5.05 -0.92
N PRO A 227 2.72 -4.94 -0.27
CA PRO A 227 1.93 -6.10 0.13
C PRO A 227 1.30 -6.81 -1.06
N VAL A 228 1.21 -8.13 -0.92
CA VAL A 228 0.44 -9.05 -1.77
C VAL A 228 -0.68 -9.70 -0.97
N GLY A 229 -1.84 -9.86 -1.58
CA GLY A 229 -2.98 -10.50 -0.97
C GLY A 229 -4.05 -10.88 -1.99
N THR A 230 -5.24 -11.19 -1.49
CA THR A 230 -6.38 -11.57 -2.31
C THR A 230 -7.53 -10.60 -2.08
N LEU A 231 -8.16 -10.10 -3.14
CA LEU A 231 -9.37 -9.28 -3.01
C LEU A 231 -10.48 -10.06 -2.31
N ILE A 232 -11.18 -9.41 -1.39
CA ILE A 232 -12.40 -9.91 -0.74
C ILE A 232 -13.57 -9.32 -1.51
N GLY A 233 -14.22 -10.12 -2.36
CA GLY A 233 -15.28 -9.68 -3.26
C GLY A 233 -15.73 -10.80 -4.20
N PRO A 234 -16.50 -10.47 -5.26
CA PRO A 234 -17.04 -11.46 -6.18
C PRO A 234 -15.97 -12.23 -6.96
N ARG A 235 -14.80 -11.62 -7.16
CA ARG A 235 -13.65 -12.23 -7.83
C ARG A 235 -12.41 -12.11 -6.95
N PRO A 236 -11.83 -13.22 -6.47
CA PRO A 236 -10.70 -13.22 -5.55
C PRO A 236 -9.37 -13.05 -6.29
N TYR A 237 -9.19 -11.91 -6.97
CA TYR A 237 -7.93 -11.61 -7.66
C TYR A 237 -6.76 -11.57 -6.69
N THR A 238 -5.64 -12.18 -7.05
CA THR A 238 -4.35 -11.91 -6.38
C THR A 238 -3.95 -10.49 -6.74
N VAL A 239 -3.66 -9.67 -5.73
CA VAL A 239 -3.37 -8.25 -5.89
C VAL A 239 -2.10 -7.87 -5.14
N VAL A 240 -1.22 -7.14 -5.83
CA VAL A 240 -0.11 -6.41 -5.23
C VAL A 240 -0.50 -4.93 -5.18
N THR A 241 -0.30 -4.27 -4.05
CA THR A 241 -0.51 -2.82 -3.95
C THR A 241 0.78 -2.12 -3.58
N LYS A 242 1.00 -0.93 -4.16
CA LYS A 242 2.23 -0.15 -3.92
C LYS A 242 1.89 1.33 -3.72
N ALA A 243 2.43 1.93 -2.68
CA ALA A 243 2.40 3.38 -2.54
C ALA A 243 3.25 4.06 -3.64
N GLY A 244 2.83 5.24 -4.09
CA GLY A 244 3.40 5.85 -5.29
C GLY A 244 4.92 6.10 -5.22
N GLY A 245 5.44 6.54 -4.07
CA GLY A 245 6.86 6.84 -3.85
C GLY A 245 7.71 5.68 -3.32
N PHE A 246 7.15 4.48 -3.18
CA PHE A 246 7.81 3.35 -2.55
C PHE A 246 8.46 2.41 -3.57
N GLY A 247 9.42 1.63 -3.08
CA GLY A 247 10.03 0.49 -3.78
C GLY A 247 11.29 0.81 -4.56
N SER A 248 11.99 -0.25 -4.96
CA SER A 248 13.16 -0.24 -5.84
C SER A 248 12.79 0.11 -7.30
N PRO A 249 13.77 0.39 -8.18
CA PRO A 249 13.51 0.52 -9.61
C PRO A 249 12.84 -0.71 -10.24
N ASP A 250 13.08 -1.91 -9.68
CA ASP A 250 12.56 -3.18 -10.20
C ASP A 250 11.24 -3.60 -9.57
N THR A 251 10.63 -2.82 -8.67
CA THR A 251 9.44 -3.24 -7.91
C THR A 251 8.29 -3.72 -8.79
N LEU A 252 7.96 -3.02 -9.89
CA LEU A 252 6.85 -3.44 -10.75
C LEU A 252 7.17 -4.73 -11.51
N VAL A 253 8.41 -4.88 -12.00
CA VAL A 253 8.89 -6.12 -12.62
C VAL A 253 8.83 -7.26 -11.60
N GLY A 254 9.41 -7.07 -10.42
CA GLY A 254 9.42 -8.07 -9.35
C GLY A 254 8.01 -8.46 -8.88
N ALA A 255 7.05 -7.53 -8.86
CA ALA A 255 5.66 -7.82 -8.57
C ALA A 255 5.02 -8.71 -9.64
N VAL A 256 5.19 -8.39 -10.92
CA VAL A 256 4.70 -9.22 -12.03
C VAL A 256 5.35 -10.61 -11.99
N GLU A 257 6.67 -10.70 -11.83
CA GLU A 257 7.38 -11.97 -11.71
C GLU A 257 6.89 -12.82 -10.54
N SER A 258 6.70 -12.21 -9.37
CA SER A 258 6.23 -12.92 -8.16
C SER A 258 4.83 -13.49 -8.38
N LEU A 259 3.92 -12.70 -8.97
CA LEU A 259 2.57 -13.14 -9.35
C LEU A 259 2.61 -14.29 -10.36
N LEU A 260 3.45 -14.17 -11.40
CA LEU A 260 3.62 -15.21 -12.41
C LEU A 260 4.32 -16.48 -11.88
N LYS A 261 5.04 -16.42 -10.76
CA LYS A 261 5.65 -17.60 -10.11
C LYS A 261 4.75 -18.21 -9.03
N GLY A 262 3.90 -17.41 -8.38
CA GLY A 262 3.04 -17.83 -7.27
C GLY A 262 3.74 -17.84 -5.90
N GLU A 263 4.84 -17.08 -5.77
CA GLU A 263 5.67 -17.03 -4.56
C GLU A 263 6.31 -15.66 -4.40
N GLN A 264 6.71 -15.34 -3.16
CA GLN A 264 7.48 -14.13 -2.86
C GLN A 264 8.89 -14.19 -3.46
N ARG A 265 9.38 -13.07 -3.97
CA ARG A 265 10.78 -12.93 -4.40
C ARG A 265 11.69 -13.12 -3.19
N THR A 266 12.70 -13.99 -3.31
CA THR A 266 13.69 -14.24 -2.25
C THR A 266 14.84 -13.25 -2.38
#